data_AF-A0A6B0X228-F1
#
_entry.id   AF-A0A6B0X228-F1
#
_cell.length_a   1.000
_cell.length_b   1.000
_cell.length_c   1.000
_cell.angle_alpha   90.00
_cell.angle_beta   90.00
_cell.angle_gamma   90.00
#
_symmetry.space_group_name_H-M   'P 1'
#
loop_
_entity.id
_entity.type
_entity.pdbx_description
1 polymer ?
#
loop_
_entity_poly.entity_id
_entity_poly.type
_entity_poly.pdbx_seq_one_letter_code
_entity_poly.pdbx_strand_id
1 'polypeptide(L)'
;MTEDEKYLFDLNGYLVVENVLTEDELALANEAVDRHLEKGRIRPREQRLDGDSPALEGTHGRGELGSLIHWDEPWCKPFRDMLAHPLIVPYLNEILGKGFRIDHQMCLLWMDKGAEGHRVHGSSGPGFDPNQY
;
A
#
# COMPACT_ATOMS: atom_id res chain seq x y z
N MET A 1 0.72 17.39 11.60
CA MET A 1 1.14 18.16 10.42
C MET A 1 1.56 19.54 10.87
N THR A 2 2.76 19.97 10.49
CA THR A 2 3.17 21.38 10.55
C THR A 2 2.49 22.16 9.42
N GLU A 3 2.56 23.49 9.47
CA GLU A 3 2.04 24.34 8.38
C GLU A 3 2.75 24.07 7.05
N ASP A 4 4.07 23.82 7.08
CA ASP A 4 4.86 23.50 5.88
C ASP A 4 4.45 22.14 5.29
N GLU A 5 4.27 21.12 6.13
CA GLU A 5 3.79 19.80 5.69
C GLU A 5 2.39 19.89 5.06
N LYS A 6 1.51 20.70 5.66
CA LYS A 6 0.16 20.94 5.15
C LYS A 6 0.21 21.68 3.81
N TYR A 7 0.98 22.76 3.72
CA TYR A 7 1.18 23.49 2.48
C TYR A 7 1.72 22.59 1.35
N LEU A 8 2.72 21.75 1.64
CA LEU A 8 3.31 20.83 0.67
C LEU A 8 2.31 19.73 0.27
N PHE A 9 1.52 19.20 1.20
CA PHE A 9 0.47 18.23 0.90
C PHE A 9 -0.59 18.84 -0.03
N ASP A 10 -1.09 20.04 0.29
CA ASP A 10 -2.11 20.74 -0.50
C ASP A 10 -1.60 21.05 -1.92
N LEU A 11 -0.31 21.37 -2.08
CA LEU A 11 0.30 21.68 -3.37
C LEU A 11 0.57 20.43 -4.21
N ASN A 12 1.07 19.35 -3.60
CA ASN A 12 1.60 18.19 -4.32
C ASN A 12 0.60 17.02 -4.41
N GLY A 13 -0.41 16.98 -3.53
CA GLY A 13 -1.30 15.83 -3.37
C GLY A 13 -0.68 14.63 -2.65
N TYR A 14 0.52 14.79 -2.08
CA TYR A 14 1.19 13.78 -1.26
C TYR A 14 2.15 14.43 -0.24
N LEU A 15 2.52 13.66 0.78
CA LEU A 15 3.53 14.01 1.77
C LEU A 15 4.36 12.76 2.10
N VAL A 16 5.66 12.92 2.34
CA VAL A 16 6.54 11.85 2.81
C VAL A 16 6.79 12.05 4.30
N VAL A 17 6.45 11.05 5.10
CA VAL A 17 6.78 10.97 6.53
C VAL A 17 7.83 9.88 6.71
N GLU A 18 9.05 10.27 7.03
CA GLU A 18 10.18 9.34 7.14
C GLU A 18 10.17 8.59 8.48
N ASN A 19 10.76 7.38 8.48
CA ASN A 19 11.04 6.61 9.70
C ASN A 19 9.82 6.38 10.60
N VAL A 20 8.66 6.13 9.98
CA VAL A 20 7.42 5.84 10.71
C VAL A 20 7.53 4.55 11.50
N LEU A 21 8.15 3.52 10.92
CA LEU A 21 8.40 2.24 11.56
C LEU A 21 9.82 2.20 12.12
N THR A 22 9.96 1.60 13.29
CA THR A 22 11.25 1.24 13.87
C THR A 22 11.91 0.09 13.09
N GLU A 23 13.21 -0.11 13.29
CA GLU A 23 13.95 -1.22 12.68
C GLU A 23 13.36 -2.59 13.06
N ASP A 24 12.93 -2.76 14.31
CA ASP A 24 12.33 -4.00 14.80
C ASP A 24 10.94 -4.26 14.18
N GLU A 25 10.11 -3.22 14.08
CA GLU A 25 8.79 -3.31 13.42
C GLU A 25 8.94 -3.64 11.93
N LEU A 26 9.91 -3.02 11.25
CA LEU A 26 10.23 -3.29 9.86
C LEU A 26 10.75 -4.71 9.65
N ALA A 27 11.65 -5.18 10.54
CA ALA A 27 12.17 -6.54 10.49
C ALA A 27 11.05 -7.57 10.67
N LEU A 28 10.15 -7.37 11.63
CA LEU A 28 9.01 -8.24 11.86
C LEU A 28 8.03 -8.25 10.66
N ALA A 29 7.78 -7.08 10.06
CA ALA A 29 6.94 -6.98 8.87
C ALA A 29 7.53 -7.75 7.69
N ASN A 30 8.84 -7.61 7.44
CA ASN A 30 9.53 -8.34 6.37
C ASN A 30 9.51 -9.85 6.61
N GLU A 31 9.80 -10.31 7.83
CA GLU A 31 9.73 -11.74 8.17
C GLU A 31 8.30 -12.30 7.98
N ALA A 32 7.28 -11.53 8.36
CA ALA A 32 5.89 -11.91 8.16
C ALA A 32 5.56 -12.07 6.67
N VAL A 33 6.05 -11.18 5.81
CA VAL A 33 5.88 -11.28 4.35
C VAL A 33 6.59 -12.52 3.80
N ASP A 34 7.87 -12.73 4.15
CA ASP A 34 8.67 -13.85 3.64
C ASP A 34 8.02 -15.20 3.94
N ARG A 35 7.43 -15.35 5.14
CA ARG A 35 6.71 -16.56 5.55
C ARG A 35 5.41 -16.82 4.80
N HIS A 36 4.80 -15.78 4.24
CA HIS A 36 3.49 -15.85 3.58
C HIS A 36 3.57 -15.65 2.07
N LEU A 37 4.75 -15.37 1.52
CA LEU A 37 4.93 -15.02 0.11
C LEU A 37 4.44 -16.13 -0.84
N GLU A 38 4.58 -17.40 -0.44
CA GLU A 38 4.06 -18.56 -1.19
C GLU A 38 2.53 -18.56 -1.35
N LYS A 39 1.80 -17.88 -0.46
CA LYS A 39 0.34 -17.71 -0.54
C LYS A 39 -0.05 -16.56 -1.47
N GLY A 40 0.94 -15.77 -1.91
CA GLY A 40 0.76 -14.69 -2.85
C GLY A 40 0.56 -15.21 -4.27
N ARG A 41 0.05 -14.35 -5.16
CA ARG A 41 -0.13 -14.65 -6.58
C ARG A 41 0.54 -13.59 -7.45
N ILE A 42 1.08 -14.01 -8.58
CA ILE A 42 1.52 -13.10 -9.64
C ILE A 42 0.34 -12.81 -10.57
N ARG A 43 0.12 -11.54 -10.91
CA ARG A 43 -0.96 -11.16 -11.83
C ARG A 43 -0.77 -11.81 -13.21
N PRO A 44 -1.82 -12.44 -13.78
CA PRO A 44 -1.76 -12.98 -15.13
C PRO A 44 -1.82 -11.85 -16.17
N ARG A 45 -1.57 -12.17 -17.45
CA ARG A 45 -1.47 -11.19 -18.55
C ARG A 45 -2.71 -10.30 -18.65
N GLU A 46 -3.90 -10.84 -18.38
CA GLU A 46 -5.17 -10.11 -18.50
C GLU A 46 -5.36 -9.05 -17.41
N GLN A 47 -4.58 -9.13 -16.31
CA GLN A 47 -4.63 -8.21 -15.17
C GLN A 47 -3.41 -7.28 -15.12
N ARG A 48 -2.57 -7.33 -16.15
CA ARG A 48 -1.36 -6.52 -16.30
C ARG A 48 -1.67 -5.04 -16.44
N LEU A 49 -0.73 -4.23 -15.98
CA LEU A 49 -0.88 -2.78 -15.79
C LEU A 49 -0.04 -1.96 -16.78
N ASP A 50 0.82 -2.62 -17.55
CA ASP A 50 1.62 -2.04 -18.64
C ASP A 50 0.76 -1.43 -19.75
N GLY A 51 -0.48 -1.91 -19.91
CA GLY A 51 -1.41 -1.51 -20.97
C GLY A 51 -0.82 -1.67 -22.36
N ASP A 52 -0.08 -2.76 -22.57
CA ASP A 52 0.61 -3.11 -23.81
C ASP A 52 1.64 -2.06 -24.26
N SER A 53 2.13 -1.20 -23.35
CA SER A 53 3.22 -0.27 -23.64
C SER A 53 4.56 -1.00 -23.71
N PRO A 54 5.31 -0.93 -24.83
CA PRO A 54 6.63 -1.57 -24.92
C PRO A 54 7.64 -1.06 -23.89
N ALA A 55 7.45 0.16 -23.37
CA ALA A 55 8.34 0.75 -22.37
C ALA A 55 8.03 0.27 -20.94
N LEU A 56 6.83 -0.27 -20.70
CA LEU A 56 6.39 -0.78 -19.40
C LEU A 56 6.31 -2.31 -19.38
N GLU A 57 6.63 -2.97 -20.48
CA GLU A 57 6.55 -4.42 -20.59
C GLU A 57 7.51 -5.10 -19.60
N GLY A 58 6.97 -6.08 -18.87
CA GLY A 58 7.73 -6.96 -17.99
C GLY A 58 7.59 -8.43 -18.40
N THR A 59 8.46 -9.29 -17.85
CA THR A 59 8.36 -10.74 -18.03
C THR A 59 7.15 -11.31 -17.31
N HIS A 60 6.75 -10.70 -16.19
CA HIS A 60 5.58 -11.08 -15.37
C HIS A 60 4.85 -9.86 -14.79
N GLY A 61 3.60 -10.07 -14.37
CA GLY A 61 2.84 -9.04 -13.65
C GLY A 61 3.36 -8.80 -12.23
N ARG A 62 2.83 -7.78 -11.54
CA ARG A 62 3.13 -7.58 -10.11
C ARG A 62 2.57 -8.71 -9.24
N GLY A 63 3.18 -8.90 -8.07
CA GLY A 63 2.68 -9.80 -7.05
C GLY A 63 1.66 -9.16 -6.12
N GLU A 64 0.71 -9.97 -5.65
CA GLU A 64 -0.32 -9.58 -4.68
C GLU A 64 -0.48 -10.61 -3.57
N LEU A 65 -0.53 -10.14 -2.33
CA LEU A 65 -0.69 -10.94 -1.13
C LEU A 65 -1.69 -10.24 -0.21
N GLY A 66 -2.72 -10.98 0.20
CA GLY A 66 -3.80 -10.47 1.05
C GLY A 66 -3.80 -11.08 2.44
N SER A 67 -4.84 -10.76 3.20
CA SER A 67 -5.09 -11.30 4.55
C SER A 67 -4.03 -10.97 5.61
N LEU A 68 -3.22 -9.94 5.39
CA LEU A 68 -2.11 -9.55 6.27
C LEU A 68 -2.54 -9.41 7.75
N ILE A 69 -3.67 -8.73 7.97
CA ILE A 69 -4.23 -8.50 9.31
C ILE A 69 -4.93 -9.73 9.92
N HIS A 70 -5.03 -10.84 9.18
CA HIS A 70 -5.68 -12.08 9.57
C HIS A 70 -4.70 -13.25 9.73
N TRP A 71 -3.40 -13.05 9.50
CA TRP A 71 -2.40 -14.08 9.78
C TRP A 71 -2.34 -14.43 11.28
N ASP A 72 -1.75 -15.57 11.59
CA ASP A 72 -1.52 -15.96 12.98
C ASP A 72 -0.53 -15.01 13.65
N GLU A 73 -0.66 -14.81 14.96
CA GLU A 73 0.36 -14.09 15.72
C GLU A 73 1.70 -14.87 15.70
N PRO A 74 2.84 -14.17 15.60
CA PRO A 74 3.00 -12.70 15.61
C PRO A 74 2.86 -12.02 14.23
N TRP A 75 2.63 -12.75 13.15
CA TRP A 75 2.79 -12.27 11.78
C TRP A 75 1.75 -11.23 11.35
N CYS A 76 0.54 -11.24 11.94
CA CYS A 76 -0.43 -10.17 11.69
C CYS A 76 -0.14 -8.86 12.43
N LYS A 77 0.67 -8.92 13.50
CA LYS A 77 0.87 -7.81 14.43
C LYS A 77 1.40 -6.53 13.76
N PRO A 78 2.49 -6.57 12.95
CA PRO A 78 3.02 -5.33 12.35
C PRO A 78 1.97 -4.61 11.50
N PHE A 79 1.17 -5.35 10.73
CA PHE A 79 0.14 -4.75 9.87
C PHE A 79 -1.06 -4.23 10.65
N ARG A 80 -1.46 -4.90 11.73
CA ARG A 80 -2.52 -4.40 12.63
C ARG A 80 -2.08 -3.12 13.35
N ASP A 81 -0.84 -3.07 13.82
CA ASP A 81 -0.29 -1.90 14.50
C ASP A 81 -0.18 -0.69 13.55
N MET A 82 0.08 -0.92 12.25
CA MET A 82 0.09 0.13 11.23
C MET A 82 -1.29 0.80 11.01
N LEU A 83 -2.41 0.11 11.25
CA LEU A 83 -3.76 0.63 10.98
C LEU A 83 -4.07 1.94 11.72
N ALA A 84 -3.50 2.10 12.91
CA ALA A 84 -3.68 3.28 13.76
C ALA A 84 -2.36 3.71 14.38
N HIS A 85 -1.28 3.72 13.58
CA HIS A 85 0.05 4.05 14.06
C HIS A 85 0.10 5.47 14.67
N PRO A 86 0.64 5.65 15.90
CA PRO A 86 0.56 6.93 16.62
C PRO A 86 1.24 8.10 15.91
N LEU A 87 2.26 7.83 15.07
CA LEU A 87 2.89 8.87 14.24
C LEU A 87 2.03 9.27 13.03
N ILE A 88 1.15 8.40 12.53
CA ILE A 88 0.35 8.64 11.33
C ILE A 88 -1.06 9.17 11.65
N VAL A 89 -1.66 8.71 12.74
CA VAL A 89 -3.02 9.13 13.17
C VAL A 89 -3.20 10.66 13.20
N PRO A 90 -2.24 11.49 13.69
CA PRO A 90 -2.37 12.94 13.63
C PRO A 90 -2.46 13.50 12.19
N TYR A 91 -1.74 12.90 11.24
CA TYR A 91 -1.81 13.29 9.83
C TYR A 91 -3.16 12.91 9.22
N LEU A 92 -3.65 11.69 9.47
CA LEU A 92 -4.96 11.24 8.99
C LEU A 92 -6.11 12.07 9.56
N ASN A 93 -6.04 12.47 10.85
CA ASN A 93 -7.05 13.35 11.44
C ASN A 93 -7.09 14.74 10.79
N GLU A 94 -5.95 15.27 10.36
CA GLU A 94 -5.88 16.56 9.67
C GLU A 94 -6.42 16.45 8.23
N ILE A 95 -6.03 15.40 7.50
CA ILE A 95 -6.38 15.21 6.08
C ILE A 95 -7.82 14.72 5.89
N LEU A 96 -8.27 13.76 6.72
CA LEU A 96 -9.55 13.06 6.56
C LEU A 96 -10.59 13.45 7.61
N GLY A 97 -10.19 14.20 8.65
CA GLY A 97 -11.01 14.44 9.83
C GLY A 97 -10.95 13.29 10.85
N LYS A 98 -11.52 13.55 12.04
CA LYS A 98 -11.60 12.54 13.10
C LYS A 98 -12.63 11.48 12.78
N GLY A 99 -12.33 10.23 13.15
CA GLY A 99 -13.21 9.09 12.91
C GLY A 99 -13.05 8.46 11.53
N PHE A 100 -11.89 8.63 10.90
CA PHE A 100 -11.55 7.90 9.68
C PHE A 100 -11.72 6.39 9.88
N ARG A 101 -12.06 5.70 8.80
CA ARG A 101 -12.23 4.26 8.76
C ARG A 101 -11.40 3.67 7.63
N ILE A 102 -11.05 2.40 7.77
CA ILE A 102 -10.49 1.62 6.67
C ILE A 102 -11.56 1.51 5.58
N ASP A 103 -11.20 1.80 4.33
CA ASP A 103 -12.11 1.65 3.18
C ASP A 103 -12.02 0.26 2.54
N HIS A 104 -10.83 -0.36 2.51
CA HIS A 104 -10.61 -1.69 1.95
C HIS A 104 -9.59 -2.50 2.77
N GLN A 105 -9.58 -3.83 2.59
CA GLN A 105 -8.63 -4.70 3.28
C GLN A 105 -7.18 -4.40 2.87
N MET A 106 -6.24 -4.51 3.82
CA MET A 106 -4.81 -4.38 3.51
C MET A 106 -4.36 -5.43 2.49
N CYS A 107 -3.71 -4.96 1.44
CA CYS A 107 -3.09 -5.76 0.40
C CYS A 107 -1.63 -5.37 0.26
N LEU A 108 -0.74 -6.36 0.21
CA LEU A 108 0.67 -6.17 -0.12
C LEU A 108 0.84 -6.33 -1.63
N LEU A 109 1.49 -5.34 -2.23
CA LEU A 109 1.96 -5.40 -3.60
C LEU A 109 3.48 -5.52 -3.57
N TRP A 110 4.05 -6.45 -4.33
CA TRP A 110 5.49 -6.52 -4.51
C TRP A 110 5.88 -6.57 -5.99
N MET A 111 7.06 -6.06 -6.26
CA MET A 111 7.69 -6.08 -7.57
C MET A 111 9.14 -6.50 -7.41
N ASP A 112 9.57 -7.42 -8.26
CA ASP A 112 10.96 -7.86 -8.41
C ASP A 112 11.45 -7.55 -9.83
N LYS A 113 12.70 -7.91 -10.11
CA LYS A 113 13.31 -7.63 -11.41
C LYS A 113 12.56 -8.38 -12.51
N GLY A 114 11.99 -7.63 -13.45
CA GLY A 114 11.18 -8.17 -14.55
C GLY A 114 9.67 -7.96 -14.35
N ALA A 115 9.25 -7.41 -13.21
CA ALA A 115 7.87 -6.96 -13.03
C ALA A 115 7.55 -5.86 -14.05
N GLU A 116 6.36 -5.93 -14.61
CA GLU A 116 5.82 -4.89 -15.48
C GLU A 116 5.76 -3.52 -14.80
N GLY A 117 5.75 -2.47 -15.61
CA GLY A 117 5.42 -1.12 -15.17
C GLY A 117 3.91 -0.92 -14.98
N HIS A 118 3.54 0.29 -14.57
CA HIS A 118 2.16 0.69 -14.39
C HIS A 118 1.91 1.99 -15.15
N ARG A 119 0.88 2.01 -16.00
CA ARG A 119 0.39 3.25 -16.61
C ARG A 119 0.03 4.28 -15.54
N VAL A 120 0.21 5.55 -15.89
CA VAL A 120 -0.23 6.67 -15.07
C VAL A 120 -1.74 6.58 -14.86
N HIS A 121 -2.17 6.61 -13.59
CA HIS A 121 -3.56 6.54 -13.18
C HIS A 121 -3.75 7.33 -11.87
N GLY A 122 -5.00 7.62 -11.51
CA GLY A 122 -5.38 8.26 -10.24
C GLY A 122 -6.54 7.50 -9.58
N SER A 123 -6.61 7.56 -8.25
CA SER A 123 -7.55 6.74 -7.46
C SER A 123 -9.02 7.10 -7.68
N SER A 124 -9.33 8.35 -8.04
CA SER A 124 -10.71 8.83 -8.28
C SER A 124 -10.98 9.06 -9.77
N GLY A 125 -10.64 8.09 -10.62
CA GLY A 125 -11.08 8.10 -12.01
C GLY A 125 -12.61 8.01 -12.11
N PRO A 126 -13.22 8.31 -13.26
CA PRO A 126 -14.69 8.27 -13.45
C PRO A 126 -15.34 6.88 -13.23
N GLY A 127 -14.55 5.83 -13.00
CA GLY A 127 -15.01 4.50 -12.60
C GLY A 127 -14.81 4.15 -11.12
N PHE A 128 -14.40 5.11 -10.27
CA PHE A 128 -14.30 4.89 -8.82
C PHE A 128 -15.70 4.66 -8.23
N ASP A 129 -15.95 3.42 -7.82
CA ASP A 129 -17.13 3.06 -7.04
C ASP A 129 -16.74 3.05 -5.55
N PRO A 130 -17.32 3.92 -4.71
CA PRO A 130 -17.04 3.93 -3.28
C PRO A 130 -17.50 2.64 -2.55
N ASN A 131 -18.15 1.72 -3.26
CA ASN A 131 -18.59 0.40 -2.78
C ASN A 131 -17.84 -0.76 -3.45
N GLN A 132 -16.76 -0.52 -4.19
CA GLN A 132 -16.07 -1.56 -4.96
C GLN A 132 -15.29 -2.57 -4.09
N TYR A 133 -15.25 -2.36 -2.78
CA TYR A 133 -14.56 -3.22 -1.80
C TYR A 133 -15.42 -3.42 -0.55
#